data_AF-G7E442-F1
#
_entry.id   AF-G7E442-F1
#
_cell.length_a   1.000
_cell.length_b   1.000
_cell.length_c   1.000
_cell.angle_alpha   90.00
_cell.angle_beta   90.00
_cell.angle_gamma   90.00
#
_symmetry.space_group_name_H-M   'P 1'
#
loop_
_entity.id
_entity.type
_entity.pdbx_description
1 polymer ?
#
loop_
_entity_poly.entity_id
_entity_poly.type
_entity_poly.pdbx_seq_one_letter_code
_entity_poly.pdbx_strand_id
1 'polypeptide(L)'
;MLEQSGPQGLLGSLSTLARDHTGLFDRVDKLFNRVAAPNRLHSSIPLSLFGIVHAVRIGHALAEAQRRTDKDPRGIKPTLAQQFLAPIILLFSASTIIAVLLGEVPSWLYSPWSVLQYGITGVLIARTPLYKALVSIPIGLIGPLYAIVDGFGRTLGSTLYGVDVVRAHASPLVAHSLWAKLIIGTISGAAGGPVLDTINGFSSSWGITRNPSWLSLANWNVDIWGALVVSLVYVILTEGAGGIVEGVQSEAIVDRPIARAICSVLLTILISVSRLGPMTMIYQRLNQQRKRDGGKVKPTAQAARKEKQAIELSAKPLPAKPISSASNASMSSDTPRTTAFGARMLAGQRLINRQSLSSEF
;
A
#
# COMPACT_ATOMS: atom_id res chain seq x y z
N MET A 1 27.98 30.51 -27.81
CA MET A 1 28.24 29.05 -27.84
C MET A 1 27.55 28.37 -26.65
N LEU A 2 26.22 28.45 -26.59
CA LEU A 2 25.39 27.55 -25.78
C LEU A 2 24.72 26.65 -26.80
N GLU A 3 25.42 25.58 -27.14
CA GLU A 3 25.03 24.63 -28.17
C GLU A 3 23.78 23.88 -27.72
N GLN A 4 22.88 23.68 -28.67
CA GLN A 4 21.58 23.04 -28.52
C GLN A 4 21.75 21.59 -28.03
N SER A 5 21.88 21.37 -26.72
CA SER A 5 21.59 20.06 -26.12
C SER A 5 20.06 19.89 -26.11
N GLY A 6 19.49 19.69 -27.30
CA GLY A 6 18.07 19.40 -27.45
C GLY A 6 17.70 18.08 -26.75
N PRO A 7 16.40 17.79 -26.61
CA PRO A 7 15.91 16.55 -25.98
C PRO A 7 16.52 15.26 -26.55
N GLN A 8 17.02 15.30 -27.78
CA GLN A 8 17.77 14.20 -28.39
C GLN A 8 19.09 13.86 -27.68
N GLY A 9 19.79 14.85 -27.12
CA GLY A 9 21.04 14.62 -26.39
C GLY A 9 20.83 13.84 -25.09
N LEU A 10 19.73 14.12 -24.37
CA LEU A 10 19.38 13.41 -23.14
C LEU A 10 19.01 11.95 -23.43
N LEU A 11 18.25 11.69 -24.50
CA LEU A 11 17.93 10.34 -24.95
C LEU A 11 19.19 9.57 -25.40
N GLY A 12 20.12 10.25 -26.08
CA GLY A 12 21.43 9.70 -26.45
C GLY A 12 22.25 9.26 -25.23
N SER A 13 22.38 10.12 -24.21
CA SER A 13 23.07 9.77 -22.97
C SER A 13 22.40 8.62 -22.21
N LEU A 14 21.06 8.59 -22.14
CA LEU A 14 20.35 7.48 -21.50
C LEU A 14 20.56 6.15 -22.22
N SER A 15 20.56 6.16 -23.56
CA SER A 15 20.81 4.94 -24.34
C SER A 15 22.24 4.43 -24.17
N THR A 16 23.22 5.34 -24.07
CA THR A 16 24.63 5.00 -23.86
C THR A 16 24.85 4.44 -22.45
N LEU A 17 24.31 5.11 -21.44
CA LEU A 17 24.34 4.64 -20.05
C LEU A 17 23.66 3.27 -19.90
N ALA A 18 22.54 3.03 -20.60
CA ALA A 18 21.86 1.75 -20.59
C ALA A 18 22.72 0.64 -21.22
N ARG A 19 23.44 0.93 -22.32
CA ARG A 19 24.36 -0.03 -22.96
C ARG A 19 25.54 -0.38 -22.06
N ASP A 20 26.16 0.64 -21.45
CA ASP A 20 27.35 0.46 -20.61
C ASP A 20 27.04 -0.31 -19.31
N HIS A 21 25.78 -0.28 -18.87
CA HIS A 21 25.30 -1.00 -17.68
C HIS A 21 24.37 -2.18 -18.00
N THR A 22 24.36 -2.69 -19.23
CA THR A 22 23.59 -3.89 -19.64
C THR A 22 23.77 -5.06 -18.67
N GLY A 23 25.00 -5.30 -18.22
CA GLY A 23 25.30 -6.37 -17.25
C GLY A 23 24.62 -6.19 -15.88
N LEU A 24 24.39 -4.96 -15.43
CA LEU A 24 23.65 -4.70 -14.19
C LEU A 24 22.15 -4.93 -14.40
N PHE A 25 21.58 -4.39 -15.47
CA PHE A 25 20.15 -4.55 -15.78
C PHE A 25 19.78 -5.99 -16.07
N ASP A 26 20.64 -6.75 -16.77
CA ASP A 26 20.48 -8.18 -16.99
C ASP A 26 20.55 -8.97 -15.68
N ARG A 27 21.41 -8.58 -14.73
CA ARG A 27 21.41 -9.18 -13.38
C ARG A 27 20.13 -8.87 -12.61
N VAL A 28 19.63 -7.64 -12.71
CA VAL A 28 18.36 -7.23 -12.10
C VAL A 28 17.21 -8.00 -12.71
N ASP A 29 17.17 -8.19 -14.04
CA ASP A 29 16.13 -8.95 -14.73
C ASP A 29 16.23 -10.46 -14.45
N LYS A 30 17.43 -11.03 -14.39
CA LYS A 30 17.62 -12.43 -13.95
C LYS A 30 17.18 -12.62 -12.52
N LEU A 31 17.50 -11.68 -11.63
CA LEU A 31 16.98 -11.68 -10.27
C LEU A 31 15.45 -11.54 -10.27
N PHE A 32 14.90 -10.66 -11.10
CA PHE A 32 13.46 -10.43 -11.29
C PHE A 32 12.76 -11.73 -11.66
N ASN A 33 13.22 -12.38 -12.72
CA ASN A 33 12.65 -13.62 -13.22
C ASN A 33 12.83 -14.76 -12.21
N ARG A 34 13.94 -14.84 -11.49
CA ARG A 34 14.13 -15.85 -10.42
C ARG A 34 13.23 -15.62 -9.21
N VAL A 35 12.98 -14.36 -8.84
CA VAL A 35 12.23 -13.97 -7.65
C VAL A 35 10.72 -14.01 -7.93
N ALA A 36 10.31 -13.61 -9.14
CA ALA A 36 8.94 -13.62 -9.62
C ALA A 36 8.50 -14.98 -10.16
N ALA A 37 9.42 -15.80 -10.69
CA ALA A 37 9.09 -17.17 -11.07
C ALA A 37 8.48 -17.89 -9.87
N PRO A 38 7.46 -18.73 -10.09
CA PRO A 38 6.99 -19.64 -9.07
C PRO A 38 8.12 -20.62 -8.77
N ASN A 39 9.02 -20.24 -7.87
CA ASN A 39 9.92 -21.17 -7.22
C ASN A 39 9.00 -22.14 -6.51
N ARG A 40 8.80 -23.31 -7.12
CA ARG A 40 7.95 -24.37 -6.58
C ARG A 40 8.58 -24.83 -5.27
N LEU A 41 8.29 -24.12 -4.16
CA LEU A 41 8.62 -24.53 -2.80
C LEU A 41 8.17 -25.97 -2.57
N HIS A 42 7.08 -26.35 -3.23
CA HIS A 42 6.66 -27.72 -3.47
C HIS A 42 6.03 -27.83 -4.86
N SER A 43 6.14 -28.99 -5.53
CA SER A 43 5.61 -29.18 -6.90
C SER A 43 4.11 -28.89 -7.04
N SER A 44 3.36 -28.88 -5.93
CA SER A 44 1.91 -28.67 -5.91
C SER A 44 1.46 -27.27 -5.47
N ILE A 45 2.35 -26.40 -4.97
CA ILE A 45 1.96 -25.06 -4.49
C ILE A 45 2.76 -23.98 -5.22
N PRO A 46 2.15 -23.23 -6.16
CA PRO A 46 2.84 -22.23 -6.97
C PRO A 46 2.98 -20.89 -6.22
N LEU A 47 3.61 -20.88 -5.04
CA LEU A 47 3.90 -19.64 -4.31
C LEU A 47 5.30 -19.14 -4.67
N SER A 48 5.40 -17.90 -5.14
CA SER A 48 6.71 -17.25 -5.30
C SER A 48 7.16 -16.64 -3.98
N LEU A 49 8.47 -16.66 -3.72
CA LEU A 49 9.05 -16.01 -2.54
C LEU A 49 8.72 -14.52 -2.52
N PHE A 50 8.77 -13.86 -3.69
CA PHE A 50 8.33 -12.49 -3.84
C PHE A 50 6.90 -12.29 -3.36
N GLY A 51 5.98 -13.15 -3.83
CA GLY A 51 4.59 -13.08 -3.46
C GLY A 51 4.39 -13.20 -1.94
N ILE A 52 5.13 -14.08 -1.27
CA ILE A 52 5.06 -14.24 0.19
C ILE A 52 5.57 -12.98 0.88
N VAL A 53 6.75 -12.48 0.51
CA VAL A 53 7.32 -11.26 1.11
C VAL A 53 6.40 -10.05 0.89
N HIS A 54 5.87 -9.90 -0.32
CA HIS A 54 4.91 -8.86 -0.66
C HIS A 54 3.59 -9.03 0.12
N ALA A 55 3.06 -10.25 0.27
CA ALA A 55 1.89 -10.51 1.09
C ALA A 55 2.11 -10.13 2.55
N VAL A 56 3.29 -10.45 3.09
CA VAL A 56 3.68 -10.07 4.45
C VAL A 56 3.74 -8.55 4.59
N ARG A 57 4.34 -7.88 3.63
CA ARG A 57 4.39 -6.41 3.57
C ARG A 57 3.00 -5.79 3.55
N ILE A 58 2.10 -6.29 2.71
CA ILE A 58 0.73 -5.77 2.59
C ILE A 58 -0.04 -6.00 3.88
N GLY A 59 0.00 -7.22 4.44
CA GLY A 59 -0.66 -7.54 5.70
C GLY A 59 -0.13 -6.68 6.87
N HIS A 60 1.17 -6.43 6.92
CA HIS A 60 1.77 -5.56 7.92
C HIS A 60 1.26 -4.12 7.82
N ALA A 61 1.23 -3.53 6.62
CA ALA A 61 0.72 -2.17 6.47
C ALA A 61 -0.78 -2.05 6.69
N LEU A 62 -1.58 -3.06 6.32
CA LEU A 62 -3.00 -3.07 6.64
C LEU A 62 -3.24 -3.14 8.14
N ALA A 63 -2.52 -4.01 8.86
CA ALA A 63 -2.61 -4.10 10.31
C ALA A 63 -2.19 -2.78 10.99
N GLU A 64 -1.16 -2.12 10.47
CA GLU A 64 -0.71 -0.81 10.95
C GLU A 64 -1.73 0.30 10.65
N ALA A 65 -2.30 0.35 9.44
CA ALA A 65 -3.33 1.30 9.06
C ALA A 65 -4.59 1.12 9.92
N GLN A 66 -5.05 -0.12 10.09
CA GLN A 66 -6.19 -0.44 10.96
C GLN A 66 -5.94 0.01 12.39
N ARG A 67 -4.75 -0.19 12.97
CA ARG A 67 -4.43 0.30 14.32
C ARG A 67 -4.47 1.82 14.45
N ARG A 68 -4.10 2.55 13.40
CA ARG A 68 -4.12 4.02 13.39
C ARG A 68 -5.54 4.56 13.27
N THR A 69 -6.36 3.92 12.45
CA THR A 69 -7.73 4.31 12.16
C THR A 69 -8.71 3.84 13.24
N ASP A 70 -8.49 2.66 13.81
CA ASP A 70 -9.34 2.03 14.83
C ASP A 70 -9.06 2.59 16.24
N LYS A 71 -9.13 3.92 16.35
CA LYS A 71 -9.45 4.59 17.61
C LYS A 71 -10.97 4.67 17.80
N ASP A 72 -11.72 3.65 17.34
CA ASP A 72 -13.16 3.61 17.57
C ASP A 72 -13.38 3.60 19.09
N PRO A 73 -14.09 4.60 19.65
CA PRO A 73 -14.37 4.65 21.09
C PRO A 73 -15.14 3.42 21.59
N ARG A 74 -15.76 2.64 20.69
CA ARG A 74 -16.46 1.39 20.99
C ARG A 74 -15.55 0.16 21.04
N GLY A 75 -14.27 0.29 20.67
CA GLY A 75 -13.30 -0.81 20.71
C GLY A 75 -13.57 -1.94 19.71
N ILE A 76 -14.31 -1.67 18.63
CA ILE A 76 -14.64 -2.67 17.60
C ILE A 76 -13.38 -3.03 16.82
N LYS A 77 -13.04 -4.32 16.82
CA LYS A 77 -11.89 -4.86 16.09
C LYS A 77 -12.32 -5.40 14.71
N PRO A 78 -11.45 -5.35 13.69
CA PRO A 78 -11.75 -5.96 12.39
C PRO A 78 -12.04 -7.46 12.52
N THR A 79 -13.08 -7.94 11.83
CA THR A 79 -13.47 -9.36 11.79
C THR A 79 -12.43 -10.20 11.02
N LEU A 80 -12.49 -11.53 11.14
CA LEU A 80 -11.61 -12.42 10.35
C LEU A 80 -11.85 -12.24 8.85
N ALA A 81 -13.12 -12.11 8.45
CA ALA A 81 -13.49 -11.87 7.05
C ALA A 81 -12.90 -10.56 6.52
N GLN A 82 -12.94 -9.47 7.30
CA GLN A 82 -12.33 -8.20 6.91
C GLN A 82 -10.80 -8.31 6.78
N GLN A 83 -10.14 -9.04 7.70
CA GLN A 83 -8.69 -9.25 7.65
C GLN A 83 -8.26 -10.14 6.47
N PHE A 84 -9.13 -11.05 6.03
CA PHE A 84 -8.93 -11.87 4.84
C PHE A 84 -9.20 -11.08 3.55
N LEU A 85 -10.31 -10.34 3.50
CA LEU A 85 -10.78 -9.64 2.30
C LEU A 85 -10.02 -8.33 2.02
N ALA A 86 -9.61 -7.58 3.04
CA ALA A 86 -8.86 -6.32 2.84
C ALA A 86 -7.63 -6.48 1.92
N PRO A 87 -6.68 -7.42 2.18
CA PRO A 87 -5.53 -7.59 1.29
C PRO A 87 -5.94 -8.08 -0.11
N ILE A 88 -6.98 -8.89 -0.23
CA ILE A 88 -7.50 -9.37 -1.53
C ILE A 88 -8.02 -8.18 -2.34
N ILE A 89 -8.87 -7.33 -1.76
CA ILE A 89 -9.40 -6.14 -2.42
C ILE A 89 -8.27 -5.19 -2.78
N LEU A 90 -7.32 -4.98 -1.87
CA LEU A 90 -6.17 -4.10 -2.11
C LEU A 90 -5.32 -4.56 -3.31
N LEU A 91 -5.17 -5.85 -3.55
CA LEU A 91 -4.30 -6.36 -4.62
C LEU A 91 -5.03 -6.67 -5.93
N PHE A 92 -6.23 -7.22 -5.83
CA PHE A 92 -6.93 -7.74 -7.01
C PHE A 92 -7.98 -6.78 -7.57
N SER A 93 -8.28 -5.67 -6.89
CA SER A 93 -9.18 -4.65 -7.42
C SER A 93 -8.71 -4.10 -8.77
N ALA A 94 -7.40 -3.87 -8.94
CA ALA A 94 -6.84 -3.39 -10.19
C ALA A 94 -7.11 -4.38 -11.34
N SER A 95 -6.81 -5.67 -11.14
CA SER A 95 -7.08 -6.74 -12.11
C SER A 95 -8.57 -6.82 -12.45
N THR A 96 -9.46 -6.70 -11.47
CA THR A 96 -10.92 -6.67 -11.70
C THR A 96 -11.35 -5.47 -12.55
N ILE A 97 -10.87 -4.27 -12.22
CA ILE A 97 -11.22 -3.04 -12.97
C ILE A 97 -10.71 -3.14 -14.42
N ILE A 98 -9.45 -3.57 -14.60
CA ILE A 98 -8.84 -3.71 -15.93
C ILE A 98 -9.60 -4.73 -16.76
N ALA A 99 -9.93 -5.88 -16.19
CA ALA A 99 -10.71 -6.91 -16.86
C ALA A 99 -12.07 -6.38 -17.32
N VAL A 100 -12.78 -5.61 -16.48
CA VAL A 100 -14.04 -4.96 -16.89
C VAL A 100 -13.83 -3.95 -18.01
N LEU A 101 -12.80 -3.11 -17.93
CA LEU A 101 -12.51 -2.08 -18.94
C LEU A 101 -12.08 -2.67 -20.29
N LEU A 102 -11.39 -3.81 -20.29
CA LEU A 102 -10.90 -4.49 -21.49
C LEU A 102 -11.85 -5.60 -21.98
N GLY A 103 -12.94 -5.89 -21.26
CA GLY A 103 -13.85 -6.98 -21.59
C GLY A 103 -13.25 -8.38 -21.40
N GLU A 104 -12.32 -8.52 -20.46
CA GLU A 104 -11.62 -9.77 -20.13
C GLU A 104 -12.11 -10.36 -18.80
N VAL A 105 -11.66 -11.58 -18.47
CA VAL A 105 -11.93 -12.21 -17.18
C VAL A 105 -10.81 -11.83 -16.19
N PRO A 106 -11.14 -11.39 -14.96
CA PRO A 106 -10.14 -11.04 -13.95
C PRO A 106 -9.11 -12.14 -13.71
N SER A 107 -7.82 -11.79 -13.74
CA SER A 107 -6.73 -12.76 -13.73
C SER A 107 -6.68 -13.66 -12.48
N TRP A 108 -7.21 -13.16 -11.36
CA TRP A 108 -7.25 -13.89 -10.09
C TRP A 108 -8.29 -15.01 -10.07
N LEU A 109 -9.25 -15.03 -11.00
CA LEU A 109 -10.20 -16.14 -11.13
C LEU A 109 -9.55 -17.39 -11.73
N TYR A 110 -8.45 -17.25 -12.47
CA TYR A 110 -7.72 -18.39 -13.04
C TYR A 110 -6.87 -19.14 -12.00
N SER A 111 -6.45 -18.48 -10.91
CA SER A 111 -5.61 -19.09 -9.88
C SER A 111 -6.03 -18.67 -8.49
N PRO A 112 -6.75 -19.55 -7.75
CA PRO A 112 -7.18 -19.25 -6.38
C PRO A 112 -6.00 -19.15 -5.40
N TRP A 113 -4.82 -19.66 -5.78
CA TRP A 113 -3.65 -19.67 -4.91
C TRP A 113 -3.19 -18.28 -4.50
N SER A 114 -3.20 -17.31 -5.42
CA SER A 114 -2.84 -15.94 -5.11
C SER A 114 -3.83 -15.32 -4.12
N VAL A 115 -5.12 -15.57 -4.30
CA VAL A 115 -6.18 -15.10 -3.40
C VAL A 115 -5.97 -15.67 -1.99
N LEU A 116 -5.77 -16.98 -1.88
CA LEU A 116 -5.52 -17.66 -0.61
C LEU A 116 -4.23 -17.16 0.05
N GLN A 117 -3.14 -17.01 -0.71
CA GLN A 117 -1.85 -16.54 -0.19
C GLN A 117 -2.00 -15.18 0.49
N TYR A 118 -2.61 -14.19 -0.18
CA TYR A 118 -2.74 -12.85 0.38
C TYR A 118 -3.78 -12.77 1.50
N GLY A 119 -4.91 -13.46 1.35
CA GLY A 119 -5.95 -13.50 2.38
C GLY A 119 -5.48 -14.18 3.67
N ILE A 120 -4.88 -15.37 3.57
CA ILE A 120 -4.37 -16.11 4.74
C ILE A 120 -3.23 -15.34 5.40
N THR A 121 -2.30 -14.77 4.63
CA THR A 121 -1.19 -13.98 5.19
C THR A 121 -1.70 -12.76 5.97
N GLY A 122 -2.73 -12.08 5.47
CA GLY A 122 -3.39 -10.98 6.18
C GLY A 122 -3.95 -11.41 7.53
N VAL A 123 -4.68 -12.52 7.56
CA VAL A 123 -5.23 -13.09 8.81
C VAL A 123 -4.11 -13.51 9.76
N LEU A 124 -3.08 -14.19 9.27
CA LEU A 124 -1.94 -14.63 10.09
C LEU A 124 -1.24 -13.43 10.74
N ILE A 125 -0.93 -12.37 9.98
CA ILE A 125 -0.29 -11.18 10.54
C ILE A 125 -1.19 -10.53 11.59
N ALA A 126 -2.49 -10.40 11.31
CA ALA A 126 -3.41 -9.70 12.20
C ALA A 126 -3.76 -10.50 13.48
N ARG A 127 -3.66 -11.83 13.46
CA ARG A 127 -4.10 -12.71 14.57
C ARG A 127 -2.98 -13.39 15.34
N THR A 128 -1.79 -13.49 14.78
CA THR A 128 -0.65 -14.16 15.42
C THR A 128 0.34 -13.13 15.99
N PRO A 129 1.28 -13.53 16.87
CA PRO A 129 2.36 -12.65 17.30
C PRO A 129 3.33 -12.26 16.16
N LEU A 130 3.13 -12.74 14.92
CA LEU A 130 3.96 -12.39 13.77
C LEU A 130 4.01 -10.87 13.54
N TYR A 131 2.89 -10.15 13.69
CA TYR A 131 2.93 -8.68 13.62
C TYR A 131 3.89 -8.08 14.66
N LYS A 132 3.89 -8.59 15.90
CA LYS A 132 4.81 -8.08 16.94
C LYS A 132 6.27 -8.35 16.57
N ALA A 133 6.54 -9.53 16.01
CA ALA A 133 7.87 -9.86 15.51
C ALA A 133 8.30 -8.91 14.37
N LEU A 134 7.41 -8.64 13.41
CA LEU A 134 7.70 -7.73 12.30
C LEU A 134 7.95 -6.29 12.78
N VAL A 135 7.15 -5.79 13.72
CA VAL A 135 7.32 -4.44 14.31
C VAL A 135 8.58 -4.35 15.18
N SER A 136 9.07 -5.46 15.72
CA SER A 136 10.32 -5.47 16.50
C SER A 136 11.57 -5.28 15.64
N ILE A 137 11.47 -5.50 14.32
CA ILE A 137 12.58 -5.28 13.40
C ILE A 137 12.81 -3.77 13.26
N PRO A 138 14.06 -3.28 13.36
CA PRO A 138 14.36 -1.87 13.20
C PRO A 138 13.81 -1.30 11.91
N ILE A 139 13.13 -0.16 11.99
CA ILE A 139 12.50 0.51 10.85
C ILE A 139 13.51 0.84 9.73
N GLY A 140 14.77 1.10 10.11
CA GLY A 140 15.87 1.36 9.17
C GLY A 140 16.26 0.14 8.32
N LEU A 141 15.94 -1.09 8.76
CA LEU A 141 16.19 -2.32 8.00
C LEU A 141 14.96 -2.73 7.20
N ILE A 142 13.80 -2.79 7.85
CA ILE A 142 12.58 -3.29 7.20
C ILE A 142 11.99 -2.28 6.21
N GLY A 143 12.16 -0.97 6.47
CA GLY A 143 11.64 0.11 5.64
C GLY A 143 12.17 0.08 4.20
N PRO A 144 13.49 0.05 3.97
CA PRO A 144 14.07 -0.07 2.64
C PRO A 144 13.65 -1.34 1.91
N LEU A 145 13.67 -2.50 2.59
CA LEU A 145 13.21 -3.77 1.99
C LEU A 145 11.75 -3.67 1.52
N TYR A 146 10.90 -3.10 2.36
CA TYR A 146 9.50 -2.86 2.04
C TYR A 146 9.31 -1.87 0.88
N ALA A 147 10.13 -0.82 0.78
CA ALA A 147 10.09 0.10 -0.34
C ALA A 147 10.56 -0.55 -1.66
N ILE A 148 11.57 -1.42 -1.60
CA ILE A 148 12.03 -2.21 -2.75
C ILE A 148 10.91 -3.13 -3.24
N VAL A 149 10.31 -3.92 -2.33
CA VAL A 149 9.24 -4.87 -2.66
C VAL A 149 8.02 -4.14 -3.22
N ASP A 150 7.59 -3.03 -2.59
CA ASP A 150 6.45 -2.24 -3.07
C ASP A 150 6.75 -1.61 -4.45
N GLY A 151 7.92 -0.99 -4.63
CA GLY A 151 8.30 -0.35 -5.89
C GLY A 151 8.41 -1.34 -7.04
N PHE A 152 8.94 -2.53 -6.76
CA PHE A 152 9.00 -3.62 -7.71
C PHE A 152 7.61 -4.13 -8.08
N GLY A 153 6.77 -4.47 -7.09
CA GLY A 153 5.43 -5.00 -7.31
C GLY A 153 4.54 -4.04 -8.11
N ARG A 154 4.66 -2.74 -7.83
CA ARG A 154 3.89 -1.70 -8.55
C ARG A 154 4.41 -1.45 -9.94
N THR A 155 5.73 -1.45 -10.14
CA THR A 155 6.28 -1.37 -11.50
C THR A 155 5.79 -2.53 -12.34
N LEU A 156 5.81 -3.75 -11.77
CA LEU A 156 5.25 -4.94 -12.41
C LEU A 156 3.78 -4.78 -12.81
N GLY A 157 2.97 -4.28 -11.88
CA GLY A 157 1.57 -3.90 -12.14
C GLY A 157 1.48 -2.96 -13.34
N SER A 158 2.13 -1.79 -13.25
CA SER A 158 2.04 -0.75 -14.28
C SER A 158 2.57 -1.17 -15.64
N THR A 159 3.67 -1.93 -15.70
CA THR A 159 4.31 -2.30 -16.97
C THR A 159 3.72 -3.59 -17.53
N LEU A 160 3.88 -4.71 -16.82
CA LEU A 160 3.60 -6.05 -17.35
C LEU A 160 2.10 -6.34 -17.34
N TYR A 161 1.44 -6.04 -16.23
CA TYR A 161 0.00 -6.27 -16.06
C TYR A 161 -0.85 -5.05 -16.42
N GLY A 162 -0.24 -4.04 -17.04
CA GLY A 162 -0.86 -2.77 -17.36
C GLY A 162 -0.63 -2.44 -18.83
N VAL A 163 0.47 -1.74 -19.11
CA VAL A 163 0.83 -1.31 -20.47
C VAL A 163 0.94 -2.49 -21.45
N ASP A 164 1.61 -3.58 -21.07
CA ASP A 164 1.80 -4.72 -21.97
C ASP A 164 0.51 -5.50 -22.24
N VAL A 165 -0.45 -5.50 -21.30
CA VAL A 165 -1.80 -6.08 -21.53
C VAL A 165 -2.55 -5.27 -22.58
N VAL A 166 -2.53 -3.94 -22.49
CA VAL A 166 -3.13 -3.07 -23.49
C VAL A 166 -2.50 -3.32 -24.86
N ARG A 167 -1.17 -3.42 -24.94
CA ARG A 167 -0.46 -3.71 -26.20
C ARG A 167 -0.85 -5.06 -26.82
N ALA A 168 -1.14 -6.05 -26.00
CA ALA A 168 -1.55 -7.38 -26.45
C ALA A 168 -3.05 -7.47 -26.80
N HIS A 169 -3.80 -6.38 -26.62
CA HIS A 169 -5.23 -6.35 -26.87
C HIS A 169 -5.55 -6.57 -28.35
N ALA A 170 -6.60 -7.36 -28.63
CA ALA A 170 -6.98 -7.76 -29.98
C ALA A 170 -7.37 -6.58 -30.89
N SER A 171 -7.95 -5.52 -30.32
CA SER A 171 -8.29 -4.29 -31.06
C SER A 171 -7.05 -3.40 -31.25
N PRO A 172 -6.63 -3.10 -32.50
CA PRO A 172 -5.49 -2.20 -32.75
C PRO A 172 -5.70 -0.79 -32.20
N LEU A 173 -6.94 -0.30 -32.18
CA LEU A 173 -7.26 1.02 -31.62
C LEU A 173 -6.89 1.12 -30.13
N VAL A 174 -7.12 0.03 -29.38
CA VAL A 174 -6.75 -0.05 -27.96
C VAL A 174 -5.25 -0.29 -27.82
N ALA A 175 -4.69 -1.22 -28.60
CA ALA A 175 -3.28 -1.60 -28.52
C ALA A 175 -2.31 -0.44 -28.81
N HIS A 176 -2.69 0.47 -29.70
CA HIS A 176 -1.89 1.64 -30.05
C HIS A 176 -2.22 2.90 -29.23
N SER A 177 -3.33 2.93 -28.49
CA SER A 177 -3.73 4.10 -27.71
C SER A 177 -2.79 4.36 -26.52
N LEU A 178 -2.12 5.52 -26.54
CA LEU A 178 -1.31 5.99 -25.40
C LEU A 178 -2.17 6.10 -24.14
N TRP A 179 -3.37 6.68 -24.26
CA TRP A 179 -4.26 6.88 -23.12
C TRP A 179 -4.68 5.55 -22.49
N ALA A 180 -5.01 4.54 -23.30
CA ALA A 180 -5.31 3.20 -22.78
C ALA A 180 -4.13 2.64 -21.98
N LYS A 181 -2.91 2.72 -22.53
CA LYS A 181 -1.68 2.26 -21.86
C LYS A 181 -1.45 2.99 -20.53
N LEU A 182 -1.59 4.32 -20.51
CA LEU A 182 -1.38 5.13 -19.31
C LEU A 182 -2.44 4.87 -18.25
N ILE A 183 -3.72 4.83 -18.62
CA ILE A 183 -4.84 4.63 -17.69
C ILE A 183 -4.75 3.22 -17.09
N ILE A 184 -4.64 2.18 -17.92
CA ILE A 184 -4.59 0.79 -17.46
C ILE A 184 -3.30 0.53 -16.68
N GLY A 185 -2.17 1.07 -17.11
CA GLY A 185 -0.92 1.01 -16.36
C GLY A 185 -0.99 1.70 -14.99
N THR A 186 -1.65 2.86 -14.91
CA THR A 186 -1.85 3.57 -13.63
C THR A 186 -2.77 2.78 -12.70
N ILE A 187 -3.89 2.28 -13.21
CA ILE A 187 -4.84 1.44 -12.45
C ILE A 187 -4.12 0.19 -11.93
N SER A 188 -3.36 -0.50 -12.78
CA SER A 188 -2.64 -1.72 -12.41
C SER A 188 -1.61 -1.50 -11.30
N GLY A 189 -0.93 -0.35 -11.31
CA GLY A 189 0.07 -0.02 -10.30
C GLY A 189 -0.49 0.55 -8.99
N ALA A 190 -1.68 1.16 -9.00
CA ALA A 190 -2.11 2.02 -7.89
C ALA A 190 -3.58 1.91 -7.44
N ALA A 191 -4.47 1.17 -8.12
CA ALA A 191 -5.91 1.20 -7.80
C ALA A 191 -6.28 0.60 -6.43
N GLY A 192 -5.42 -0.27 -5.87
CA GLY A 192 -5.67 -0.97 -4.62
C GLY A 192 -6.10 -0.09 -3.45
N GLY A 193 -5.28 0.90 -3.13
CA GLY A 193 -5.53 1.84 -2.02
C GLY A 193 -6.83 2.63 -2.20
N PRO A 194 -7.02 3.33 -3.34
CA PRO A 194 -8.26 4.00 -3.71
C PRO A 194 -9.53 3.16 -3.56
N VAL A 195 -9.54 1.91 -4.04
CA VAL A 195 -10.70 1.03 -3.91
C VAL A 195 -10.95 0.66 -2.45
N LEU A 196 -9.90 0.33 -1.69
CA LEU A 196 -10.06 -0.02 -0.29
C LEU A 196 -10.53 1.19 0.56
N ASP A 197 -10.05 2.40 0.26
CA ASP A 197 -10.50 3.66 0.88
C ASP A 197 -11.99 3.94 0.60
N THR A 198 -12.44 3.65 -0.63
CA THR A 198 -13.83 3.82 -1.06
C THR A 198 -14.81 3.02 -0.21
N ILE A 199 -14.39 1.88 0.34
CA ILE A 199 -15.22 1.03 1.22
C ILE A 199 -14.84 1.14 2.71
N ASN A 200 -14.08 2.16 3.08
CA ASN A 200 -13.52 2.35 4.43
C ASN A 200 -12.81 1.08 4.95
N GLY A 201 -12.14 0.35 4.05
CA GLY A 201 -11.58 -0.96 4.32
C GLY A 201 -10.34 -0.94 5.23
N PHE A 202 -9.78 0.24 5.46
CA PHE A 202 -8.72 0.48 6.44
C PHE A 202 -9.23 0.61 7.88
N SER A 203 -10.55 0.62 8.10
CA SER A 203 -11.17 0.63 9.43
C SER A 203 -11.85 -0.71 9.73
N SER A 204 -12.13 -0.96 11.01
CA SER A 204 -13.02 -2.03 11.47
C SER A 204 -14.47 -1.85 11.02
N SER A 205 -14.89 -0.62 10.70
CA SER A 205 -16.25 -0.29 10.25
C SER A 205 -16.30 -0.07 8.73
N TRP A 206 -16.47 -1.14 7.96
CA TRP A 206 -16.59 -1.05 6.51
C TRP A 206 -17.89 -0.37 6.09
N GLY A 207 -17.82 0.40 5.02
CA GLY A 207 -18.95 1.12 4.45
C GLY A 207 -18.50 2.00 3.30
N ILE A 208 -19.40 2.31 2.37
CA ILE A 208 -19.05 3.16 1.23
C ILE A 208 -18.80 4.59 1.74
N THR A 209 -17.57 5.07 1.56
CA THR A 209 -17.16 6.42 1.91
C THR A 209 -17.86 7.41 0.99
N ARG A 210 -18.51 8.43 1.55
CA ARG A 210 -19.25 9.43 0.77
C ARG A 210 -18.35 10.22 -0.19
N ASN A 211 -17.11 10.50 0.22
CA ASN A 211 -16.11 11.23 -0.55
C ASN A 211 -14.79 10.44 -0.58
N PRO A 212 -14.62 9.49 -1.52
CA PRO A 212 -13.36 8.79 -1.68
C PRO A 212 -12.21 9.77 -1.94
N SER A 213 -11.09 9.59 -1.25
CA SER A 213 -9.98 10.55 -1.29
C SER A 213 -9.43 10.76 -2.70
N TRP A 214 -9.35 9.68 -3.48
CA TRP A 214 -8.76 9.64 -4.81
C TRP A 214 -9.53 10.41 -5.92
N LEU A 215 -10.79 10.80 -5.68
CA LEU A 215 -11.55 11.61 -6.64
C LEU A 215 -11.02 13.04 -6.77
N SER A 216 -10.28 13.52 -5.76
CA SER A 216 -9.60 14.81 -5.82
C SER A 216 -8.16 14.63 -6.26
N LEU A 217 -7.77 15.31 -7.35
CA LEU A 217 -6.38 15.33 -7.82
C LEU A 217 -5.40 15.82 -6.74
N ALA A 218 -5.85 16.72 -5.85
CA ALA A 218 -5.04 17.22 -4.74
C ALA A 218 -4.67 16.12 -3.73
N ASN A 219 -5.43 15.04 -3.68
CA ASN A 219 -5.21 13.90 -2.78
C ASN A 219 -4.47 12.75 -3.46
N TRP A 220 -4.04 12.90 -4.72
CA TRP A 220 -3.27 11.88 -5.39
C TRP A 220 -1.91 11.76 -4.72
N ASN A 221 -1.67 10.58 -4.15
CA ASN A 221 -0.42 10.28 -3.48
C ASN A 221 0.66 9.82 -4.47
N VAL A 222 1.87 9.59 -3.95
CA VAL A 222 3.00 9.05 -4.71
C VAL A 222 2.69 7.72 -5.40
N ASP A 223 1.67 6.99 -4.95
CA ASP A 223 1.31 5.70 -5.53
C ASP A 223 0.65 5.89 -6.89
N ILE A 224 -0.34 6.79 -6.99
CA ILE A 224 -1.04 7.08 -8.24
C ILE A 224 -0.13 7.83 -9.20
N TRP A 225 0.54 8.90 -8.73
CA TRP A 225 1.49 9.65 -9.56
C TRP A 225 2.67 8.79 -10.00
N GLY A 226 3.21 7.97 -9.10
CA GLY A 226 4.31 7.08 -9.40
C GLY A 226 3.93 6.04 -10.45
N ALA A 227 2.74 5.43 -10.36
CA ALA A 227 2.26 4.49 -11.37
C ALA A 227 2.06 5.16 -12.74
N LEU A 228 1.49 6.37 -12.78
CA LEU A 228 1.33 7.12 -14.02
C LEU A 228 2.68 7.46 -14.66
N VAL A 229 3.63 7.98 -13.88
CA VAL A 229 4.98 8.30 -14.35
C VAL A 229 5.70 7.04 -14.84
N VAL A 230 5.61 5.93 -14.12
CA VAL A 230 6.21 4.65 -14.53
C VAL A 230 5.60 4.15 -15.84
N SER A 231 4.29 4.20 -16.00
CA SER A 231 3.63 3.82 -17.25
C SER A 231 4.10 4.70 -18.41
N LEU A 232 4.18 6.02 -18.21
CA LEU A 232 4.67 6.95 -19.23
C LEU A 232 6.13 6.67 -19.61
N VAL A 233 7.02 6.60 -18.62
CA VAL A 233 8.44 6.32 -18.85
C VAL A 233 8.63 4.97 -19.53
N TYR A 234 7.88 3.94 -19.12
CA TYR A 234 7.94 2.63 -19.75
C TYR A 234 7.50 2.67 -21.22
N VAL A 235 6.42 3.40 -21.55
CA VAL A 235 5.98 3.58 -22.94
C VAL A 235 7.06 4.28 -23.76
N ILE A 236 7.62 5.39 -23.27
CA ILE A 236 8.68 6.14 -23.96
C ILE A 236 9.91 5.26 -24.20
N LEU A 237 10.34 4.50 -23.20
CA LEU A 237 11.52 3.64 -23.31
C LEU A 237 11.34 2.52 -24.34
N THR A 238 10.12 1.99 -24.49
CA THR A 238 9.85 0.80 -25.30
C THR A 238 9.22 1.08 -26.66
N GLU A 239 8.73 2.30 -26.89
CA GLU A 239 8.12 2.73 -28.17
C GLU A 239 8.76 4.02 -28.72
N GLY A 240 9.70 4.63 -28.00
CA GLY A 240 10.32 5.89 -28.39
C GLY A 240 9.32 7.04 -28.54
N ALA A 241 9.56 7.94 -29.50
CA ALA A 241 8.68 9.07 -29.77
C ALA A 241 7.29 8.63 -30.31
N GLY A 242 7.24 7.45 -30.95
CA GLY A 242 6.02 6.85 -31.48
C GLY A 242 5.03 6.42 -30.40
N GLY A 243 5.51 6.22 -29.17
CA GLY A 243 4.64 6.00 -28.02
C GLY A 243 3.88 7.26 -27.57
N ILE A 244 4.38 8.46 -27.90
CA ILE A 244 3.75 9.74 -27.51
C ILE A 244 2.92 10.31 -28.65
N VAL A 245 3.47 10.30 -29.87
CA VAL A 245 2.84 10.89 -31.05
C VAL A 245 2.20 9.78 -31.87
N GLU A 246 0.87 9.72 -31.84
CA GLU A 246 0.10 8.77 -32.64
C GLU A 246 0.48 8.90 -34.13
N GLY A 247 0.81 7.77 -34.77
CA GLY A 247 1.18 7.70 -36.18
C GLY A 247 2.68 7.85 -36.50
N VAL A 248 3.53 8.11 -35.52
CA VAL A 248 4.99 8.10 -35.72
C VAL A 248 5.53 6.71 -35.42
N GLN A 249 6.13 6.06 -36.41
CA GLN A 249 6.92 4.85 -36.15
C GLN A 249 8.27 5.26 -35.56
N SER A 250 8.55 4.81 -34.34
CA SER A 250 9.83 5.00 -33.67
C SER A 250 10.32 3.64 -33.18
N GLU A 251 11.62 3.44 -33.28
CA GLU A 251 12.25 2.26 -32.69
C GLU A 251 12.25 2.37 -31.16
N ALA A 252 12.22 1.20 -30.51
CA ALA A 252 12.36 1.10 -29.07
C ALA A 252 13.74 1.63 -28.65
N ILE A 253 13.79 2.46 -27.59
CA ILE A 253 15.04 2.99 -27.06
C ILE A 253 15.81 1.87 -26.34
N VAL A 254 15.08 1.06 -25.58
CA VAL A 254 15.60 -0.09 -24.83
C VAL A 254 14.60 -1.24 -24.84
N ASP A 255 15.12 -2.46 -24.66
CA ASP A 255 14.29 -3.65 -24.52
C ASP A 255 13.38 -3.57 -23.29
N ARG A 256 12.22 -4.23 -23.37
CA ARG A 256 11.22 -4.23 -22.30
C ARG A 256 11.77 -4.65 -20.93
N PRO A 257 12.60 -5.71 -20.78
CA PRO A 257 13.16 -6.09 -19.49
C PRO A 257 14.01 -4.98 -18.85
N ILE A 258 14.87 -4.33 -19.66
CA ILE A 258 15.70 -3.21 -19.23
C ILE A 258 14.83 -2.02 -18.82
N ALA A 259 13.82 -1.69 -19.62
CA ALA A 259 12.87 -0.63 -19.28
C ALA A 259 12.16 -0.88 -17.94
N ARG A 260 11.74 -2.12 -17.66
CA ARG A 260 11.13 -2.49 -16.37
C ARG A 260 12.11 -2.34 -15.21
N ALA A 261 13.37 -2.73 -15.40
CA ALA A 261 14.41 -2.56 -14.38
C ALA A 261 14.64 -1.07 -14.06
N ILE A 262 14.75 -0.22 -15.09
CA ILE A 262 14.87 1.24 -14.94
C ILE A 262 13.67 1.81 -14.17
N CYS A 263 12.44 1.46 -14.59
CA CYS A 263 11.23 1.90 -13.92
C CYS A 263 11.14 1.42 -12.47
N SER A 264 11.61 0.21 -12.19
CA SER A 264 11.60 -0.36 -10.83
C SER A 264 12.53 0.43 -9.90
N VAL A 265 13.74 0.74 -10.36
CA VAL A 265 14.68 1.57 -9.60
C VAL A 265 14.09 2.97 -9.37
N LEU A 266 13.55 3.59 -10.42
CA LEU A 266 12.91 4.91 -10.33
C LEU A 266 11.79 4.93 -9.28
N LEU A 267 10.85 3.97 -9.35
CA LEU A 267 9.71 3.94 -8.43
C LEU A 267 10.13 3.59 -7.00
N THR A 268 11.08 2.68 -6.82
CA THR A 268 11.63 2.38 -5.49
C THR A 268 12.29 3.61 -4.86
N ILE A 269 13.03 4.41 -5.63
CA ILE A 269 13.61 5.67 -5.14
C ILE A 269 12.50 6.64 -4.75
N LEU A 270 11.49 6.85 -5.60
CA LEU A 270 10.37 7.76 -5.32
C LEU A 270 9.60 7.35 -4.04
N ILE A 271 9.30 6.06 -3.89
CA ILE A 271 8.64 5.51 -2.69
C ILE A 271 9.53 5.66 -1.46
N SER A 272 10.84 5.43 -1.59
CA SER A 272 11.78 5.58 -0.47
C SER A 272 11.86 7.04 -0.01
N VAL A 273 12.01 7.99 -0.93
CA VAL A 273 12.08 9.43 -0.63
C VAL A 273 10.80 9.93 0.01
N SER A 274 9.64 9.58 -0.56
CA SER A 274 8.33 9.98 0.00
C SER A 274 8.08 9.42 1.40
N ARG A 275 8.63 8.25 1.74
CA ARG A 275 8.52 7.65 3.09
C ARG A 275 9.55 8.19 4.08
N LEU A 276 10.70 8.66 3.61
CA LEU A 276 11.74 9.23 4.48
C LEU A 276 11.35 10.61 5.02
N GLY A 277 10.62 11.43 4.27
CA GLY A 277 10.21 12.78 4.68
C GLY A 277 9.48 12.85 6.03
N PRO A 278 8.40 12.06 6.25
CA PRO A 278 7.73 12.04 7.54
C PRO A 278 8.64 11.59 8.69
N MET A 279 9.57 10.67 8.42
CA MET A 279 10.48 10.13 9.44
C MET A 279 11.55 11.15 9.85
N THR A 280 12.11 11.90 8.90
CA THR A 280 13.06 12.98 9.21
C THR A 280 12.38 14.09 9.99
N MET A 281 11.12 14.42 9.66
CA MET A 281 10.32 15.37 10.42
C MET A 281 10.05 14.91 11.86
N ILE A 282 9.66 13.64 12.07
CA ILE A 282 9.47 13.10 13.42
C ILE A 282 10.78 13.16 14.21
N TYR A 283 11.90 12.76 13.58
CA TYR A 283 13.21 12.82 14.21
C TYR A 283 13.59 14.25 14.60
N GLN A 284 13.35 15.23 13.71
CA GLN A 284 13.57 16.64 14.00
C GLN A 284 12.68 17.14 15.14
N ARG A 285 11.38 16.78 15.18
CA ARG A 285 10.47 17.15 16.28
C ARG A 285 10.92 16.56 17.62
N LEU A 286 11.33 15.29 17.64
CA LEU A 286 11.86 14.63 18.84
C LEU A 286 13.16 15.29 19.30
N ASN A 287 14.06 15.64 18.38
CA ASN A 287 15.30 16.32 18.71
C ASN A 287 15.07 17.75 19.20
N GLN A 288 14.09 18.47 18.63
CA GLN A 288 13.66 19.79 19.09
C GLN A 288 13.04 19.72 20.49
N GLN A 289 12.19 18.72 20.77
CA GLN A 289 11.64 18.48 22.11
C GLN A 289 12.78 18.22 23.12
N ARG A 290 13.72 17.35 22.78
CA ARG A 290 14.90 17.06 23.63
C ARG A 290 15.73 18.32 23.93
N LYS A 291 15.90 19.20 22.95
CA LYS A 291 16.58 20.50 23.13
C LYS A 291 15.79 21.45 24.03
N ARG A 292 14.46 21.55 23.85
CA ARG A 292 13.57 22.36 24.71
C ARG A 292 13.57 21.89 26.15
N ASP A 293 13.61 20.57 26.37
CA ASP A 293 13.66 19.97 27.70
C ASP A 293 15.07 20.05 28.34
N GLY A 294 16.00 20.81 27.72
CA GLY A 294 17.33 21.09 28.25
C GLY A 294 18.21 19.85 28.42
N GLY A 295 17.96 18.77 27.66
CA GLY A 295 18.64 17.49 27.83
C GLY A 295 18.32 16.78 29.15
N LYS A 296 17.56 17.41 30.06
CA LYS A 296 17.06 16.80 31.29
C LYS A 296 15.72 16.18 30.96
N VAL A 297 15.75 15.00 30.33
CA VAL A 297 14.61 14.07 30.39
C VAL A 297 14.49 13.64 31.85
N LYS A 298 13.88 14.47 32.69
CA LYS A 298 13.33 13.99 33.96
C LYS A 298 12.29 12.96 33.53
N PRO A 299 12.39 11.67 33.92
CA PRO A 299 11.34 10.71 33.67
C PRO A 299 10.05 11.38 34.13
N THR A 300 9.11 11.54 33.20
CA THR A 300 7.93 12.37 33.41
C THR A 300 7.35 11.93 34.75
N ALA A 301 7.12 12.84 35.70
CA ALA A 301 6.57 12.46 37.01
C ALA A 301 5.27 11.63 36.86
N GLN A 302 4.61 11.74 35.71
CA GLN A 302 3.51 10.91 35.24
C GLN A 302 3.88 9.45 34.90
N ALA A 303 5.01 9.19 34.26
CA ALA A 303 5.53 7.84 34.01
C ALA A 303 5.94 7.17 35.34
N ALA A 304 6.66 7.90 36.19
CA ALA A 304 7.02 7.42 37.53
C ALA A 304 5.79 7.23 38.46
N ARG A 305 4.75 8.06 38.32
CA ARG A 305 3.46 7.88 39.02
C ARG A 305 2.68 6.69 38.49
N LYS A 306 2.66 6.45 37.17
CA LYS A 306 2.00 5.28 36.58
C LYS A 306 2.69 3.99 36.99
N GLU A 307 4.02 3.99 37.06
CA GLU A 307 4.80 2.86 37.55
C GLU A 307 4.57 2.62 39.05
N LYS A 308 4.58 3.66 39.89
CA LYS A 308 4.21 3.54 41.31
C LYS A 308 2.78 3.05 41.50
N GLN A 309 1.81 3.57 40.76
CA GLN A 309 0.41 3.10 40.81
C GLN A 309 0.27 1.64 40.37
N ALA A 310 1.00 1.21 39.33
CA ALA A 310 0.98 -0.19 38.89
C ALA A 310 1.57 -1.14 39.95
N ILE A 311 2.64 -0.74 40.62
CA ILE A 311 3.24 -1.49 41.74
C ILE A 311 2.27 -1.55 42.93
N GLU A 312 1.63 -0.43 43.28
CA GLU A 312 0.68 -0.33 44.40
C GLU A 312 -0.62 -1.12 44.15
N LEU A 313 -1.08 -1.18 42.90
CA LEU A 313 -2.21 -2.02 42.47
C LEU A 313 -1.85 -3.52 42.45
N SER A 314 -0.60 -3.88 42.14
CA SER A 314 -0.12 -5.27 42.20
C SER A 314 0.11 -5.76 43.63
N ALA A 315 0.34 -4.87 44.58
CA ALA A 315 0.57 -5.19 45.99
C ALA A 315 -0.72 -5.31 46.82
N LYS A 316 -1.87 -4.89 46.29
CA LYS A 316 -3.15 -5.04 46.99
C LYS A 316 -3.64 -6.49 46.93
N PRO A 317 -3.84 -7.17 48.06
CA PRO A 317 -4.38 -8.53 48.07
C PRO A 317 -5.77 -8.54 47.43
N LEU A 318 -5.98 -9.50 46.53
CA LEU A 318 -7.26 -9.68 45.85
C LEU A 318 -8.37 -9.81 46.91
N PRO A 319 -9.44 -9.00 46.84
CA PRO A 319 -10.54 -9.12 47.78
C PRO A 319 -11.13 -10.52 47.69
N ALA A 320 -11.26 -11.18 48.84
CA ALA A 320 -11.85 -12.50 48.96
C ALA A 320 -13.20 -12.51 48.25
N LYS A 321 -13.32 -13.35 47.23
CA LYS A 321 -14.51 -13.46 46.39
C LYS A 321 -15.67 -13.96 47.25
N PRO A 322 -16.73 -13.17 47.50
CA PRO A 322 -17.90 -13.69 48.20
C PRO A 322 -18.57 -14.72 47.29
N ILE A 323 -18.66 -15.95 47.80
CA ILE A 323 -19.45 -17.02 47.19
C ILE A 323 -20.92 -16.69 47.49
N SER A 324 -21.56 -15.91 46.63
CA SER A 324 -23.02 -15.76 46.66
C SER A 324 -23.65 -16.83 45.77
N SER A 325 -24.22 -17.82 46.42
CA SER A 325 -25.19 -18.76 45.90
C SER A 325 -26.50 -18.08 45.49
N ALA A 326 -27.13 -18.65 44.46
CA ALA A 326 -28.56 -18.63 44.13
C ALA A 326 -29.13 -17.43 43.34
N SER A 327 -29.76 -17.73 42.20
CA SER A 327 -31.21 -17.94 42.07
C SER A 327 -31.76 -17.36 40.76
N ASN A 328 -32.58 -18.18 40.10
CA ASN A 328 -33.36 -17.90 38.90
C ASN A 328 -34.35 -16.73 39.06
N ALA A 329 -34.53 -15.93 38.01
CA ALA A 329 -35.78 -15.22 37.64
C ALA A 329 -35.52 -14.51 36.29
N SER A 330 -36.10 -14.95 35.18
CA SER A 330 -37.46 -14.68 34.67
C SER A 330 -37.46 -13.57 33.62
N MET A 331 -37.99 -13.93 32.45
CA MET A 331 -38.27 -13.09 31.28
C MET A 331 -39.05 -11.82 31.60
N SER A 332 -38.67 -10.73 30.95
CA SER A 332 -39.56 -9.61 30.63
C SER A 332 -39.15 -9.08 29.26
N SER A 333 -40.06 -9.25 28.31
CA SER A 333 -40.05 -8.68 26.98
C SER A 333 -40.49 -7.22 27.06
N ASP A 334 -39.71 -6.30 26.50
CA ASP A 334 -40.23 -4.98 26.17
C ASP A 334 -39.61 -4.39 24.89
N THR A 335 -40.46 -3.61 24.24
CA THR A 335 -40.49 -3.19 22.84
C THR A 335 -39.53 -2.04 22.48
N PRO A 336 -39.23 -1.80 21.19
CA PRO A 336 -38.24 -0.81 20.77
C PRO A 336 -38.84 0.59 20.63
N ARG A 337 -38.26 1.57 21.35
CA ARG A 337 -38.44 3.01 21.06
C ARG A 337 -37.39 3.48 20.07
N THR A 338 -37.88 3.82 18.88
CA THR A 338 -37.25 4.66 17.87
C THR A 338 -37.14 6.12 18.35
N THR A 339 -36.29 6.89 17.66
CA THR A 339 -36.11 8.36 17.71
C THR A 339 -35.04 8.92 18.67
N ALA A 340 -33.79 8.99 18.20
CA ALA A 340 -32.84 10.09 18.46
C ALA A 340 -31.48 9.85 17.76
N PHE A 341 -31.45 9.69 16.43
CA PHE A 341 -30.20 9.46 15.68
C PHE A 341 -29.73 10.65 14.82
N GLY A 342 -30.50 11.74 14.74
CA GLY A 342 -30.25 12.82 13.77
C GLY A 342 -29.27 13.92 14.19
N ALA A 343 -29.10 14.21 15.48
CA ALA A 343 -28.44 15.45 15.91
C ALA A 343 -26.99 15.31 16.39
N ARG A 344 -26.51 14.09 16.73
CA ARG A 344 -25.13 13.87 17.21
C ARG A 344 -24.10 13.55 16.11
N MET A 345 -24.54 13.22 14.89
CA MET A 345 -23.62 12.90 13.78
C MET A 345 -22.95 14.15 13.19
N LEU A 346 -23.63 15.29 13.20
CA LEU A 346 -23.10 16.55 12.63
C LEU A 346 -22.03 17.21 13.52
N ALA A 347 -22.03 16.96 14.82
CA ALA A 347 -21.01 17.48 15.74
C ALA A 347 -19.70 16.67 15.69
N GLY A 348 -19.78 15.35 15.47
CA GLY A 348 -18.59 14.48 15.32
C GLY A 348 -17.82 14.72 14.02
N GLN A 349 -18.52 15.08 12.93
CA GLN A 349 -17.89 15.26 11.61
C GLN A 349 -17.09 16.57 11.48
N ARG A 350 -17.42 17.61 12.25
CA ARG A 350 -16.63 18.86 12.29
C ARG A 350 -15.31 18.74 13.06
N LEU A 351 -15.19 17.78 13.98
CA LEU A 351 -13.95 17.54 14.73
C LEU A 351 -12.93 16.69 13.94
N ILE A 352 -13.41 15.80 13.06
CA ILE A 352 -12.54 14.97 12.20
C ILE A 352 -11.89 15.81 11.09
N ASN A 353 -12.63 16.73 10.46
CA ASN A 353 -12.06 17.63 9.44
C ASN A 353 -11.05 18.64 10.01
N ARG A 354 -11.09 18.96 11.30
CA ARG A 354 -10.09 19.85 11.92
C ARG A 354 -8.79 19.12 12.27
N GLN A 355 -8.81 17.80 12.48
CA GLN A 355 -7.59 17.04 12.72
C GLN A 355 -6.85 16.70 11.43
N SER A 356 -7.53 16.46 10.29
CA SER A 356 -6.85 16.23 9.01
C SER A 356 -6.15 17.47 8.45
N LEU A 357 -6.67 18.68 8.74
CA LEU A 357 -6.03 19.95 8.38
C LEU A 357 -4.84 20.33 9.29
N SER A 358 -4.61 19.62 10.40
CA SER A 358 -3.47 19.87 11.30
C SER A 358 -2.32 18.87 11.13
N SER A 359 -2.49 17.86 10.25
CA SER A 359 -1.46 16.88 9.90
C SER A 359 -0.75 17.17 8.56
N GLU A 360 -1.10 18.26 7.88
CA GLU A 360 -0.32 18.81 6.76
C GLU A 360 0.50 20.01 7.24
N PHE A 361 1.58 19.68 7.95
CA PHE A 361 2.90 20.30 7.80
C PHE A 361 3.95 19.27 8.17
#